data_AF-A0A352T4R2-F1
#
_entry.id   AF-A0A352T4R2-F1
#
_cell.length_a   1.000
_cell.length_b   1.000
_cell.length_c   1.000
_cell.angle_alpha   90.00
_cell.angle_beta   90.00
_cell.angle_gamma   90.00
#
_symmetry.space_group_name_H-M   'P 1'
#
loop_
_entity.id
_entity.type
_entity.pdbx_description
1 polymer ?
#
loop_
_entity_poly.entity_id
_entity_poly.type
_entity_poly.pdbx_seq_one_letter_code
_entity_poly.pdbx_strand_id
1 'polypeptide(L)' 'MSERINQHLNPLVGNNIRRLRKERGLKATEVIAKLQLENVNVTTGIFSKVENGYNNPTVDMLIALTKIFECDFNEFFKTE' A
#
# COMPACT_ATOMS: atom_id res chain seq x y z
N MET A 1 -14.28 -2.14 -12.85
CA MET A 1 -14.27 -1.40 -11.57
C MET A 1 -13.21 -2.02 -10.69
N SER A 2 -12.45 -1.24 -9.91
CA SER A 2 -11.48 -1.79 -8.95
C SER A 2 -12.05 -1.76 -7.54
N GLU A 3 -12.12 -2.94 -6.91
CA GLU A 3 -12.56 -3.07 -5.52
C GLU A 3 -11.52 -2.46 -4.58
N ARG A 4 -12.02 -1.84 -3.50
CA ARG A 4 -11.22 -1.12 -2.51
C ARG A 4 -11.63 -1.52 -1.11
N ILE A 5 -10.65 -1.65 -0.24
CA ILE A 5 -10.90 -1.77 1.19
C ILE A 5 -11.22 -0.39 1.78
N ASN A 6 -12.15 -0.31 2.73
CA ASN A 6 -12.52 0.97 3.36
C ASN A 6 -11.79 1.16 4.70
N GLN A 7 -11.09 2.29 4.88
CA GLN A 7 -10.29 2.60 6.07
C GLN A 7 -10.79 3.84 6.86
N HIS A 8 -12.02 4.30 6.62
CA HIS A 8 -12.50 5.64 7.02
C HIS A 8 -12.23 6.07 8.48
N LEU A 9 -12.38 5.17 9.46
CA LEU A 9 -12.24 5.50 10.89
C LEU A 9 -10.85 5.19 11.47
N ASN A 10 -10.09 4.34 10.80
CA ASN A 10 -8.78 3.90 11.27
C ASN A 10 -7.89 3.63 10.03
N PRO A 11 -6.96 4.55 9.68
CA PRO A 11 -6.08 4.41 8.53
C PRO A 11 -4.95 3.38 8.77
N LEU A 12 -5.33 2.22 9.31
CA LEU A 12 -4.45 1.14 9.72
C LEU A 12 -3.63 0.60 8.56
N VAL A 13 -4.28 0.35 7.42
CA VAL A 13 -3.61 -0.25 6.25
C VAL A 13 -2.64 0.74 5.63
N GLY A 14 -3.02 2.01 5.48
CA GLY A 14 -2.12 3.08 5.03
C GLY A 14 -0.86 3.20 5.91
N ASN A 15 -1.06 3.23 7.22
CA ASN A 15 0.03 3.29 8.20
C ASN A 15 0.96 2.08 8.10
N ASN A 16 0.40 0.87 7.97
CA ASN A 16 1.19 -0.35 7.85
C ASN A 16 1.92 -0.46 6.49
N ILE A 17 1.33 -0.02 5.39
CA ILE A 17 2.03 0.11 4.10
C ILE A 17 3.25 1.01 4.26
N ARG A 18 3.09 2.16 4.92
CA ARG A 18 4.18 3.09 5.18
C ARG A 18 5.26 2.51 6.09
N ARG A 19 4.85 1.78 7.12
CA ARG A 19 5.76 1.06 8.03
C ARG A 19 6.59 0.04 7.26
N LEU A 20 5.94 -0.89 6.56
CA LEU A 20 6.59 -1.94 5.77
C LEU A 20 7.55 -1.35 4.73
N ARG A 21 7.13 -0.29 4.02
CA ARG A 21 8.00 0.38 3.05
C ARG A 21 9.30 0.88 3.71
N LYS A 22 9.19 1.52 4.88
CA LYS A 22 10.36 2.03 5.62
C LYS A 22 11.23 0.89 6.15
N GLU A 23 10.64 -0.18 6.67
CA GLU A 23 11.37 -1.37 7.15
C GLU A 23 12.17 -2.04 6.04
N ARG A 24 11.68 -2.00 4.80
CA ARG A 24 12.40 -2.49 3.60
C ARG A 24 13.38 -1.46 3.01
N GLY A 25 13.51 -0.28 3.60
CA GLY A 25 14.40 0.78 3.11
C GLY A 25 14.00 1.37 1.76
N LEU A 26 12.75 1.19 1.32
CA LEU A 26 12.29 1.59 0.00
C LEU A 26 11.78 3.04 -0.01
N LYS A 27 12.14 3.78 -1.07
CA LYS A 27 11.52 5.06 -1.41
C LYS A 27 10.13 4.81 -1.99
N ALA A 28 9.22 5.77 -1.80
CA ALA A 28 7.88 5.70 -2.38
C ALA A 28 7.92 5.52 -3.91
N THR A 29 8.85 6.20 -4.59
CA THR A 29 9.06 6.09 -6.05
C THR A 29 9.47 4.68 -6.49
N GLU A 30 10.23 3.96 -5.68
CA GLU A 30 10.64 2.58 -5.99
C GLU A 30 9.46 1.61 -5.86
N VAL A 31 8.63 1.78 -4.83
CA VAL A 31 7.39 0.99 -4.66
C VAL A 31 6.43 1.27 -5.81
N ILE A 32 6.25 2.54 -6.20
CA ILE A 32 5.40 2.93 -7.34
C ILE A 32 5.86 2.28 -8.64
N ALA A 33 7.17 2.33 -8.92
CA ALA A 33 7.72 1.69 -10.12
C ALA A 33 7.44 0.18 -10.13
N LYS A 34 7.63 -0.49 -8.99
CA LYS A 34 7.32 -1.93 -8.85
C LYS A 34 5.82 -2.22 -9.00
N LEU A 35 4.95 -1.38 -8.44
CA LEU A 35 3.50 -1.51 -8.61
C LEU A 35 3.08 -1.39 -10.07
N GLN A 36 3.68 -0.46 -10.82
CA GLN A 36 3.43 -0.30 -12.25
C GLN A 36 3.88 -1.52 -13.06
N LEU A 37 4.99 -2.16 -12.69
CA LEU A 37 5.42 -3.43 -13.31
C LEU A 37 4.45 -4.59 -13.03
N GLU A 38 3.75 -4.57 -11.90
CA GLU A 38 2.66 -5.50 -11.56
C GLU A 38 1.31 -5.09 -12.17
N ASN A 39 1.29 -4.17 -13.16
CA ASN A 39 0.09 -3.60 -13.78
C ASN A 39 -0.85 -2.83 -12.82
N VAL A 40 -0.36 -2.42 -11.65
CA VAL A 40 -1.07 -1.54 -10.72
C VAL A 40 -0.67 -0.09 -11.01
N ASN A 41 -1.43 0.57 -11.88
CA ASN A 41 -1.15 1.96 -12.24
C ASN A 41 -1.48 2.91 -11.08
N VAL A 42 -0.44 3.46 -10.44
CA VAL A 42 -0.55 4.39 -9.33
C VAL A 42 0.37 5.58 -9.55
N THR A 43 -0.09 6.77 -9.18
CA THR A 43 0.74 7.99 -9.20
C THR A 43 1.36 8.25 -7.82
N THR A 44 2.40 9.07 -7.76
CA THR A 44 3.02 9.52 -6.51
C THR A 44 2.01 10.14 -5.55
N GLY A 45 1.11 11.00 -6.05
CA GLY A 45 0.06 11.62 -5.26
C GLY A 45 -0.94 10.61 -4.69
N ILE A 46 -1.36 9.62 -5.48
CA ILE A 46 -2.28 8.57 -5.02
C ILE A 46 -1.60 7.70 -3.96
N PHE A 47 -0.37 7.24 -4.21
CA PHE A 47 0.37 6.41 -3.27
C PHE A 47 0.60 7.14 -1.94
N SER A 48 0.99 8.41 -1.98
CA SER A 48 1.13 9.24 -0.76
C SER A 48 -0.19 9.38 0.01
N LYS A 49 -1.33 9.57 -0.68
CA LYS A 49 -2.64 9.58 -0.03
C LYS A 49 -3.00 8.24 0.60
N VAL A 50 -2.63 7.13 -0.03
CA VAL A 50 -2.83 5.78 0.55
C VAL A 50 -2.01 5.61 1.82
N GLU A 51 -0.72 5.92 1.79
CA GLU A 51 0.18 5.79 2.96
C GLU A 51 -0.24 6.67 4.15
N ASN A 52 -0.95 7.76 3.91
CA ASN A 52 -1.45 8.67 4.94
C ASN A 52 -2.95 8.45 5.25
N GLY A 53 -3.58 7.42 4.70
CA GLY A 53 -4.98 7.08 4.98
C GLY A 53 -6.04 7.95 4.31
N TYR A 54 -5.65 8.90 3.46
CA TYR A 54 -6.57 9.76 2.72
C TYR A 54 -7.23 9.05 1.53
N ASN A 55 -6.60 8.00 1.00
CA ASN A 55 -7.16 7.18 -0.06
C ASN A 55 -7.16 5.69 0.35
N ASN A 56 -8.20 4.99 -0.09
CA ASN A 56 -8.30 3.55 0.05
C ASN A 56 -7.48 2.82 -1.03
N PRO A 57 -6.60 1.87 -0.68
CA PRO A 57 -5.91 1.04 -1.66
C PRO A 57 -6.90 0.09 -2.33
N THR A 58 -6.60 -0.27 -3.57
CA THR A 58 -7.32 -1.33 -4.27
C THR A 58 -6.85 -2.70 -3.79
N VAL A 59 -7.68 -3.72 -4.00
CA VAL A 59 -7.30 -5.11 -3.71
C VAL A 59 -6.03 -5.51 -4.49
N ASP A 60 -5.96 -5.15 -5.78
CA ASP A 60 -4.78 -5.41 -6.62
C ASP A 60 -3.50 -4.78 -6.06
N MET A 61 -3.60 -3.57 -5.51
CA MET A 61 -2.47 -2.90 -4.86
C MET A 61 -2.00 -3.69 -3.65
N LEU A 62 -2.91 -4.19 -2.80
CA LEU A 62 -2.53 -5.00 -1.64
C LEU A 62 -1.84 -6.29 -2.06
N ILE A 63 -2.37 -6.98 -3.08
CA ILE A 63 -1.75 -8.20 -3.64
C ILE A 63 -0.36 -7.90 -4.20
N ALA A 64 -0.16 -6.80 -4.91
CA ALA A 64 1.16 -6.45 -5.42
C ALA A 64 2.12 -6.05 -4.28
N LEU A 65 1.62 -5.38 -3.24
CA LEU A 65 2.43 -4.97 -2.09
C LEU A 65 2.92 -6.17 -1.25
N THR A 66 2.17 -7.27 -1.14
CA THR A 66 2.67 -8.49 -0.47
C THR A 66 3.90 -9.05 -1.19
N LYS A 67 3.92 -9.03 -2.52
CA LYS A 67 5.08 -9.43 -3.32
C LYS A 67 6.24 -8.45 -3.16
N ILE A 68 5.97 -7.15 -3.21
CA ILE A 68 7.01 -6.10 -3.15
C ILE A 68 7.69 -6.04 -1.79
N PHE A 69 6.93 -6.21 -0.71
CA PHE A 69 7.43 -6.17 0.66
C PHE A 69 7.80 -7.55 1.21
N GLU A 70 7.57 -8.62 0.44
CA GLU A 70 7.78 -10.01 0.85
C GLU A 70 7.12 -10.27 2.21
N CYS A 71 5.82 -10.02 2.27
CA CYS A 71 5.07 -10.07 3.53
C CYS A 71 3.69 -10.71 3.33
N ASP A 72 3.12 -11.21 4.44
CA ASP A 72 1.76 -11.72 4.46
C ASP A 72 0.73 -10.57 4.49
N PHE A 73 -0.51 -10.83 4.05
CA PHE A 73 -1.59 -9.84 4.08
C PHE A 73 -1.88 -9.33 5.49
N ASN A 74 -1.71 -10.17 6.52
CA ASN A 74 -1.95 -9.78 7.91
C ASN A 74 -1.08 -8.60 8.35
N GLU A 75 0.10 -8.39 7.73
CA GLU A 75 0.95 -7.23 8.04
C GLU A 75 0.28 -5.89 7.78
N PHE A 76 -0.66 -5.82 6.84
CA PHE A 76 -1.42 -4.60 6.56
C PHE A 76 -2.46 -4.30 7.64
N PHE A 77 -2.90 -5.31 8.39
CA PHE A 77 -3.97 -5.20 9.38
C PHE A 77 -3.48 -5.32 10.83
N LYS A 78 -2.16 -5.27 11.05
CA LYS A 78 -1.59 -5.22 12.39
C LYS A 78 -2.02 -3.96 13.12
N THR A 79 -2.86 -4.11 14.12
CA THR A 79 -2.91 -3.23 15.28
C THR A 79 -1.73 -3.60 16.18
N GLU A 80 -1.10 -2.65 16.86
CA GLU A 80 0.04 -2.91 17.77
C GLU A 80 -0.05 -4.22 18.57
#